data_AF-A0A1F3ZT42-F1
#
_entry.id   AF-A0A1F3ZT42-F1
#
_cell.length_a   1.000
_cell.length_b   1.000
_cell.length_c   1.000
_cell.angle_alpha   90.00
_cell.angle_beta   90.00
_cell.angle_gamma   90.00
#
_symmetry.space_group_name_H-M   'P 1'
#
loop_
_entity.id
_entity.type
_entity.pdbx_description
1 polymer ?
#
loop_
_entity_poly.entity_id
_entity_poly.type
_entity_poly.pdbx_seq_one_letter_code
_entity_poly.pdbx_strand_id
1 'polypeptide(L)'
;MHFGEYRFSEDLDFSMTRDVPLEDLFDAFKQVFASLEKKSGIAFTLDEANVTQNLRNDTCYFGYKGPLPAGNSVKVDITRGETIVFPLEQKRVLKTYPEYADLPEDAPALQVYGFFEIVVEKTLAVTDGARREPRDLYDLWFILEERHVAYPEDVVEGLSKKLASRDGRENDVLVPRLEKVEAALRKAWEHRLSAQVEILPGFDVCVRDVKKLLSNLDKLRGNAP
;
A
#
# COMPACT_ATOMS: atom_id res chain seq x y z
N MET A 1 5.15 1.29 2.76
CA MET A 1 5.99 0.47 3.66
C MET A 1 7.11 1.30 4.23
N HIS A 2 7.51 1.07 5.48
CA HIS A 2 8.52 1.87 6.17
C HIS A 2 9.88 1.15 6.21
N PHE A 3 10.46 0.96 5.03
CA PHE A 3 11.78 0.34 4.84
C PHE A 3 12.65 1.26 3.98
N GLY A 4 13.93 1.39 4.34
CA GLY A 4 14.92 1.99 3.45
C GLY A 4 15.28 1.02 2.33
N GLU A 5 15.75 1.53 1.20
CA GLU A 5 16.32 0.71 0.10
C GLU A 5 15.38 -0.40 -0.39
N TYR A 6 14.09 -0.05 -0.50
CA TYR A 6 13.02 -1.01 -0.80
C TYR A 6 12.64 -1.02 -2.28
N ARG A 7 11.64 -0.22 -2.68
CA ARG A 7 11.30 0.07 -4.08
C ARG A 7 10.63 1.44 -4.14
N PHE A 8 10.66 2.04 -5.32
CA PHE A 8 9.90 3.26 -5.57
C PHE A 8 8.40 2.97 -5.64
N SER A 9 7.58 3.90 -5.15
CA SER A 9 6.12 3.86 -5.21
C SER A 9 5.60 5.24 -5.54
N GLU A 10 4.73 5.32 -6.55
CA GLU A 10 4.20 6.59 -7.10
C GLU A 10 2.82 6.94 -6.55
N ASP A 11 2.14 6.01 -5.86
CA ASP A 11 0.81 6.22 -5.31
C ASP A 11 0.87 6.65 -3.83
N LEU A 12 -0.11 7.43 -3.39
CA LEU A 12 -0.39 7.69 -1.98
C LEU A 12 -1.70 6.99 -1.59
N ASP A 13 -1.62 6.05 -0.65
CA ASP A 13 -2.77 5.33 -0.12
C ASP A 13 -3.10 5.81 1.30
N PHE A 14 -4.32 6.28 1.53
CA PHE A 14 -4.85 6.68 2.82
C PHE A 14 -6.06 5.83 3.19
N SER A 15 -6.33 5.74 4.49
CA SER A 15 -7.55 5.13 4.99
C SER A 15 -8.19 6.01 6.03
N MET A 16 -9.47 6.30 5.84
CA MET A 16 -10.22 7.21 6.67
C MET A 16 -10.53 6.55 8.02
N THR A 17 -10.04 7.16 9.10
CA THR A 17 -10.33 6.74 10.48
C THR A 17 -11.64 7.30 11.02
N ARG A 18 -12.24 8.24 10.29
CA ARG A 18 -13.54 8.87 10.56
C ARG A 18 -14.21 9.18 9.24
N ASP A 19 -15.53 9.12 9.19
CA ASP A 19 -16.25 9.47 7.97
C ASP A 19 -16.22 10.99 7.78
N VAL A 20 -15.78 11.42 6.60
CA VAL A 20 -15.70 12.83 6.18
C VAL A 20 -16.18 12.90 4.73
N PRO A 21 -17.09 13.83 4.41
CA PRO A 21 -17.49 14.07 3.02
C PRO A 21 -16.28 14.39 2.13
N LEU A 22 -16.33 13.96 0.87
CA LEU A 22 -15.17 14.13 -0.02
C LEU A 22 -14.92 15.62 -0.34
N GLU A 23 -15.98 16.41 -0.43
CA GLU A 23 -15.93 17.86 -0.60
C GLU A 23 -15.16 18.55 0.53
N ASP A 24 -15.39 18.14 1.78
CA ASP A 24 -14.67 18.70 2.95
C ASP A 24 -13.18 18.33 2.92
N LEU A 25 -12.84 17.13 2.43
CA LEU A 25 -11.45 16.73 2.22
C LEU A 25 -10.78 17.57 1.12
N PHE A 26 -11.49 17.85 0.03
CA PHE A 26 -10.97 18.66 -1.06
C PHE A 26 -10.69 20.10 -0.62
N ASP A 27 -11.58 20.69 0.18
CA ASP A 27 -11.37 22.01 0.74
C ASP A 27 -10.18 22.03 1.71
N ALA A 28 -10.01 20.98 2.52
CA ALA A 28 -8.82 20.81 3.36
C ALA A 28 -7.54 20.67 2.54
N PHE A 29 -7.54 19.88 1.46
CA PHE A 29 -6.38 19.74 0.58
C PHE A 29 -6.00 21.06 -0.10
N LYS A 30 -6.97 21.83 -0.59
CA LYS A 30 -6.72 23.16 -1.20
C LYS A 30 -6.04 24.12 -0.22
N GLN A 31 -6.42 24.10 1.05
CA GLN A 31 -5.77 24.88 2.10
C GLN A 31 -4.32 24.43 2.34
N VAL A 32 -4.07 23.11 2.36
CA VAL A 32 -2.71 22.55 2.45
C VAL A 32 -1.88 22.94 1.23
N PHE A 33 -2.43 22.86 0.01
CA PHE A 33 -1.73 23.22 -1.22
C PHE A 33 -1.30 24.70 -1.24
N ALA A 34 -2.19 25.61 -0.85
CA ALA A 34 -1.85 27.03 -0.74
C ALA A 34 -0.72 27.29 0.28
N SER A 35 -0.72 26.55 1.40
CA SER A 35 0.34 26.62 2.41
C SER A 35 1.66 26.04 1.91
N LEU A 36 1.62 24.92 1.16
CA LEU A 36 2.78 24.30 0.54
C LEU A 36 3.42 25.22 -0.48
N GLU A 37 2.64 25.78 -1.41
CA GLU A 37 3.15 26.69 -2.44
C GLU A 37 3.87 27.89 -1.83
N LYS A 38 3.29 28.50 -0.78
CA LYS A 38 3.93 29.61 -0.07
C LYS A 38 5.26 29.24 0.60
N LYS A 39 5.41 27.99 1.07
CA LYS A 39 6.59 27.54 1.82
C LYS A 39 7.69 26.95 0.96
N SER A 40 7.33 26.25 -0.12
CA SER A 40 8.28 25.51 -0.97
C SER A 40 8.37 26.03 -2.40
N GLY A 41 7.42 26.87 -2.84
CA GLY A 41 7.28 27.26 -4.24
C GLY A 41 6.73 26.14 -5.14
N ILE A 42 6.33 25.00 -4.58
CA ILE A 42 5.73 23.89 -5.32
C ILE A 42 4.22 24.07 -5.31
N ALA A 43 3.64 24.30 -6.49
CA ALA A 43 2.19 24.42 -6.65
C ALA A 43 1.58 23.01 -6.76
N PHE A 44 0.53 22.76 -5.98
CA PHE A 44 -0.28 21.54 -6.07
C PHE A 44 -1.70 21.90 -6.53
N THR A 45 -2.31 21.01 -7.33
CA THR A 45 -3.69 21.15 -7.80
C THR A 45 -4.45 19.84 -7.63
N LEU A 46 -5.74 19.93 -7.35
CA LEU A 46 -6.63 18.77 -7.34
C LEU A 46 -7.29 18.63 -8.72
N ASP A 47 -7.18 17.45 -9.33
CA ASP A 47 -7.92 17.14 -10.56
C ASP A 47 -9.33 16.61 -10.21
N GLU A 48 -10.25 17.53 -9.94
CA GLU A 48 -11.64 17.21 -9.59
C GLU A 48 -12.40 16.50 -10.71
N ALA A 49 -11.98 16.66 -11.97
CA ALA A 49 -12.65 16.06 -13.11
C ALA A 49 -12.42 14.54 -13.22
N ASN A 50 -11.33 14.04 -12.62
CA ASN A 50 -10.93 12.62 -12.67
C ASN A 50 -11.10 11.91 -11.32
N VAL A 51 -12.00 12.41 -10.47
CA VAL A 51 -12.35 11.78 -9.20
C VAL A 51 -13.26 10.58 -9.46
N THR A 52 -12.86 9.41 -8.95
CA THR A 52 -13.70 8.22 -8.95
C THR A 52 -14.16 7.93 -7.53
N GLN A 53 -15.47 7.90 -7.30
CA GLN A 53 -16.05 7.50 -6.02
C GLN A 53 -16.60 6.09 -6.10
N ASN A 54 -16.19 5.24 -5.17
CA ASN A 54 -16.78 3.92 -4.96
C ASN A 54 -17.16 3.76 -3.49
N LEU A 55 -18.02 2.78 -3.19
CA LEU A 55 -18.52 2.53 -1.83
C LEU A 55 -17.41 2.45 -0.75
N ARG A 56 -16.25 1.91 -1.11
CA ARG A 56 -15.12 1.71 -0.18
C ARG A 56 -13.85 2.47 -0.56
N ASN A 57 -13.77 3.14 -1.72
CA ASN A 57 -12.54 3.81 -2.15
C ASN A 57 -12.83 5.00 -3.05
N ASP A 58 -12.33 6.17 -2.65
CA ASP A 58 -12.26 7.34 -3.51
C ASP A 58 -10.86 7.43 -4.10
N THR A 59 -10.76 7.68 -5.41
CA THR A 59 -9.49 7.90 -6.10
C THR A 59 -9.48 9.31 -6.66
N CYS A 60 -8.44 10.09 -6.37
CA CYS A 60 -8.20 11.41 -6.95
C CYS A 60 -6.73 11.57 -7.35
N TYR A 61 -6.40 12.70 -7.99
CA TYR A 61 -5.04 12.98 -8.46
C TYR A 61 -4.62 14.36 -8.02
N PHE A 62 -3.41 14.45 -7.44
CA PHE A 62 -2.79 15.73 -7.15
C PHE A 62 -1.77 16.03 -8.24
N GLY A 63 -2.06 17.05 -9.05
CA GLY A 63 -1.06 17.64 -9.93
C GLY A 63 -0.05 18.41 -9.09
N TYR A 64 1.22 18.38 -9.46
CA TYR A 64 2.26 19.18 -8.83
C TYR A 64 3.21 19.77 -9.87
N LYS A 65 3.66 21.00 -9.60
CA LYS A 65 4.60 21.72 -10.44
C LYS A 65 5.62 22.43 -9.57
N GLY A 66 6.87 22.01 -9.71
CA GLY A 66 8.01 22.63 -9.06
C GLY A 66 8.60 23.80 -9.87
N PRO A 67 9.84 24.22 -9.56
CA PRO A 67 10.51 25.32 -10.27
C PRO A 67 10.86 24.98 -11.73
N LEU A 68 10.89 23.69 -12.09
CA LEU A 68 11.09 23.23 -13.47
C LEU A 68 9.75 23.19 -14.23
N PRO A 69 9.76 23.41 -15.56
CA PRO A 69 8.54 23.62 -16.34
C PRO A 69 7.62 22.39 -16.44
N ALA A 70 8.15 21.18 -16.24
CA ALA A 70 7.39 19.94 -16.28
C ALA A 70 6.61 19.73 -14.96
N GLY A 71 5.29 19.68 -15.06
CA GLY A 71 4.43 19.18 -13.99
C GLY A 71 4.26 17.67 -14.08
N ASN A 72 3.81 17.05 -13.00
CA ASN A 72 3.42 15.65 -12.97
C ASN A 72 2.22 15.49 -12.03
N SER A 73 1.68 14.27 -11.90
CA SER A 73 0.61 13.98 -10.94
C SER A 73 0.96 12.78 -10.07
N VAL A 74 0.40 12.78 -8.87
CA VAL A 74 0.44 11.66 -7.93
C VAL A 74 -0.99 11.16 -7.75
N LYS A 75 -1.19 9.86 -7.88
CA LYS A 75 -2.49 9.23 -7.62
C LYS A 75 -2.69 9.08 -6.12
N VAL A 76 -3.89 9.40 -5.66
CA VAL A 76 -4.27 9.33 -4.25
C VAL A 76 -5.49 8.45 -4.11
N ASP A 77 -5.33 7.35 -3.39
CA ASP A 77 -6.41 6.43 -3.03
C ASP A 77 -6.81 6.66 -1.56
N ILE A 78 -8.10 6.80 -1.30
CA ILE A 78 -8.66 7.05 0.02
C ILE A 78 -9.71 5.98 0.30
N THR A 79 -9.33 5.00 1.14
CA THR A 79 -10.22 3.92 1.55
C THR A 79 -11.18 4.39 2.64
N ARG A 80 -12.48 4.10 2.47
CA ARG A 80 -13.56 4.41 3.42
C ARG A 80 -14.03 3.16 4.15
N GLY A 81 -14.37 3.32 5.42
CA GLY A 81 -14.89 2.22 6.25
C GLY A 81 -13.89 1.09 6.44
N GLU A 82 -12.60 1.40 6.41
CA GLU A 82 -11.54 0.41 6.52
C GLU A 82 -11.56 -0.28 7.89
N THR A 83 -11.42 -1.62 7.89
CA THR A 83 -11.39 -2.39 9.13
C THR A 83 -9.94 -2.49 9.61
N ILE A 84 -9.49 -1.50 10.37
CA ILE A 84 -8.15 -1.48 10.96
C ILE A 84 -8.13 -2.43 12.16
N VAL A 85 -7.32 -3.48 12.10
CA VAL A 85 -7.32 -4.59 13.09
C VAL A 85 -6.09 -4.58 14.00
N PHE A 86 -5.02 -3.89 13.60
CA PHE A 86 -3.84 -3.66 14.44
C PHE A 86 -3.69 -2.17 14.81
N PRO A 87 -3.02 -1.85 15.94
CA PRO A 87 -2.78 -0.47 16.33
C PRO A 87 -2.05 0.34 15.25
N LEU A 88 -2.48 1.58 15.08
CA LEU A 88 -1.77 2.56 14.26
C LEU A 88 -0.46 2.97 14.94
N GLU A 89 0.57 3.18 14.13
CA GLU A 89 1.90 3.59 14.60
C GLU A 89 2.19 5.05 14.21
N GLN A 90 3.09 5.69 14.95
CA GLN A 90 3.60 7.02 14.62
C GLN A 90 5.02 6.86 14.07
N LYS A 91 5.21 7.15 12.77
CA LYS A 91 6.51 7.02 12.09
C LYS A 91 6.93 8.34 11.46
N ARG A 92 8.21 8.66 11.58
CA ARG A 92 8.83 9.76 10.83
C ARG A 92 9.10 9.34 9.40
N VAL A 93 9.25 10.29 8.48
CA VAL A 93 9.71 9.97 7.13
C VAL A 93 11.16 9.48 7.19
N LEU A 94 11.47 8.36 6.54
CA LEU A 94 12.85 7.88 6.41
C LEU A 94 13.59 8.76 5.41
N LYS A 95 14.70 9.37 5.84
CA LYS A 95 15.60 10.10 4.95
C LYS A 95 16.66 9.12 4.44
N THR A 96 16.44 8.56 3.26
CA THR A 96 17.35 7.57 2.66
C THR A 96 18.31 8.16 1.62
N TYR A 97 18.02 9.38 1.13
CA TYR A 97 18.80 10.04 0.09
C TYR A 97 19.44 11.32 0.63
N PRO A 98 20.75 11.56 0.40
CA PRO A 98 21.43 12.78 0.81
C PRO A 98 20.78 14.06 0.28
N GLU A 99 20.12 13.99 -0.87
CA GLU A 99 19.40 15.08 -1.52
C GLU A 99 18.23 15.62 -0.69
N TYR A 100 17.74 14.84 0.28
CA TYR A 100 16.66 15.24 1.19
C TYR A 100 17.18 15.79 2.53
N ALA A 101 18.40 16.32 2.56
CA ALA A 101 19.01 16.93 3.74
C ALA A 101 18.22 18.14 4.26
N ASP A 102 17.46 18.82 3.41
CA ASP A 102 16.64 19.99 3.71
C ASP A 102 15.29 19.65 4.37
N LEU A 103 14.90 18.36 4.42
CA LEU A 103 13.69 17.96 5.14
C LEU A 103 13.80 18.34 6.63
N PRO A 104 12.75 18.90 7.25
CA PRO A 104 12.81 19.32 8.65
C PRO A 104 13.09 18.13 9.59
N GLU A 105 14.07 18.25 10.48
CA GLU A 105 14.36 17.22 11.49
C GLU A 105 13.26 17.12 12.55
N ASP A 106 12.51 18.20 12.76
CA ASP A 106 11.37 18.30 13.68
C ASP A 106 10.02 18.01 13.01
N ALA A 107 10.03 17.50 11.76
CA ALA A 107 8.82 17.10 11.08
C ALA A 107 7.97 16.15 11.95
N PRO A 108 6.66 16.37 12.03
CA PRO A 108 5.78 15.54 12.85
C PRO A 108 5.81 14.10 12.37
N ALA A 109 5.65 13.16 13.30
CA ALA A 109 5.39 11.78 12.94
C ALA A 109 4.04 11.68 12.21
N LEU A 110 3.98 10.80 11.22
CA LEU A 110 2.78 10.46 10.50
C LEU A 110 2.12 9.26 11.17
N GLN A 111 0.80 9.31 11.27
CA GLN A 111 0.01 8.14 11.64
C GLN A 111 -0.03 7.18 10.45
N VAL A 112 0.49 5.97 10.65
CA VAL A 112 0.61 4.95 9.61
C VAL A 112 0.11 3.61 10.11
N TYR A 113 -0.15 2.70 9.18
CA TYR A 113 -0.36 1.29 9.50
C TYR A 113 0.83 0.69 10.24
N GLY A 114 0.51 -0.06 11.29
CA GLY A 114 1.49 -0.91 11.94
C GLY A 114 1.94 -2.03 11.01
N PHE A 115 3.06 -2.66 11.34
CA PHE A 115 3.68 -3.67 10.49
C PHE A 115 2.71 -4.83 10.12
N PHE A 116 2.01 -5.38 11.10
CA PHE A 116 1.08 -6.49 10.89
C PHE A 116 -0.14 -6.12 10.04
N GLU A 117 -0.63 -4.88 10.15
CA GLU A 117 -1.69 -4.35 9.29
C GLU A 117 -1.26 -4.36 7.82
N ILE A 118 -0.01 -3.95 7.55
CA ILE A 118 0.56 -3.96 6.19
C ILE A 118 0.66 -5.40 5.65
N VAL A 119 1.12 -6.35 6.47
CA VAL A 119 1.22 -7.78 6.07
C VAL A 119 -0.15 -8.33 5.70
N VAL A 120 -1.17 -8.05 6.52
CA VAL A 120 -2.55 -8.49 6.26
C VAL A 120 -3.08 -7.87 4.98
N GLU A 121 -2.92 -6.55 4.78
CA GLU A 121 -3.39 -5.89 3.55
C GLU A 121 -2.71 -6.43 2.30
N LYS A 122 -1.40 -6.68 2.35
CA LYS A 122 -0.66 -7.26 1.23
C LYS A 122 -1.08 -8.70 0.94
N THR A 123 -1.34 -9.49 1.99
CA THR A 123 -1.90 -10.84 1.86
C THR A 123 -3.27 -10.83 1.19
N LEU A 124 -4.14 -9.89 1.56
CA LEU A 124 -5.46 -9.75 0.96
C LEU A 124 -5.40 -9.28 -0.49
N ALA A 125 -4.49 -8.37 -0.80
CA ALA A 125 -4.29 -7.81 -2.14
C ALA A 125 -3.73 -8.85 -3.11
N VAL A 126 -2.71 -9.62 -2.72
CA VAL A 126 -2.08 -10.62 -3.59
C VAL A 126 -2.98 -11.83 -3.88
N THR A 127 -3.99 -12.05 -3.02
CA THR A 127 -5.00 -13.14 -3.15
C THR A 127 -6.35 -12.65 -3.69
N ASP A 128 -6.45 -11.38 -4.09
CA ASP A 128 -7.66 -10.83 -4.70
C ASP A 128 -7.68 -11.10 -6.20
N GLY A 129 -8.71 -11.81 -6.70
CA GLY A 129 -8.82 -12.15 -8.11
C GLY A 129 -9.03 -10.95 -9.05
N ALA A 130 -9.54 -9.83 -8.51
CA ALA A 130 -9.72 -8.58 -9.24
C ALA A 130 -8.43 -7.76 -9.30
N ARG A 131 -7.49 -8.00 -8.38
CA ARG A 131 -6.21 -7.29 -8.29
C ARG A 131 -5.11 -8.14 -8.91
N ARG A 132 -4.37 -7.56 -9.86
CA ARG A 132 -3.33 -8.28 -10.61
C ARG A 132 -2.04 -7.47 -10.67
N GLU A 133 -1.66 -6.91 -9.53
CA GLU A 133 -0.51 -6.04 -9.40
C GLU A 133 0.71 -6.82 -8.88
N PRO A 134 1.75 -7.05 -9.71
CA PRO A 134 2.98 -7.75 -9.31
C PRO A 134 3.64 -7.18 -8.05
N ARG A 135 3.50 -5.87 -7.82
CA ARG A 135 4.04 -5.21 -6.63
C ARG A 135 3.51 -5.83 -5.36
N ASP A 136 2.24 -6.21 -5.25
CA ASP A 136 1.74 -6.78 -3.98
C ASP A 136 2.41 -8.12 -3.63
N LEU A 137 2.80 -8.91 -4.64
CA LEU A 137 3.62 -10.12 -4.45
C LEU A 137 5.05 -9.77 -4.04
N TYR A 138 5.69 -8.81 -4.72
CA TYR A 138 7.03 -8.34 -4.38
C TYR A 138 7.10 -7.76 -2.97
N ASP A 139 6.13 -6.93 -2.61
CA ASP A 139 5.96 -6.29 -1.31
C ASP A 139 5.91 -7.33 -0.18
N LEU A 140 5.08 -8.37 -0.36
CA LEU A 140 4.94 -9.43 0.63
C LEU A 140 6.22 -10.29 0.72
N TRP A 141 6.85 -10.60 -0.42
CA TRP A 141 8.14 -11.30 -0.45
C TRP A 141 9.25 -10.50 0.23
N PHE A 142 9.35 -9.20 -0.03
CA PHE A 142 10.37 -8.34 0.57
C PHE A 142 10.22 -8.26 2.09
N ILE A 143 8.97 -8.13 2.58
CA ILE A 143 8.69 -8.18 4.02
C ILE A 143 9.17 -9.52 4.61
N LEU A 144 8.96 -10.62 3.89
CA LEU A 144 9.38 -11.96 4.33
C LEU A 144 10.91 -12.10 4.37
N GLU A 145 11.63 -11.59 3.39
CA GLU A 145 13.10 -11.66 3.36
C GLU A 145 13.72 -10.76 4.44
N GLU A 146 13.31 -9.48 4.49
CA GLU A 146 13.93 -8.49 5.38
C GLU A 146 13.56 -8.67 6.85
N ARG A 147 12.38 -9.21 7.13
CA ARG A 147 11.80 -9.20 8.48
C ARG A 147 11.15 -10.50 8.90
N HIS A 148 11.42 -11.61 8.17
CA HIS A 148 10.90 -12.96 8.41
C HIS A 148 9.78 -12.93 9.42
N VAL A 149 8.53 -12.72 9.00
CA VAL A 149 7.37 -12.62 9.91
C VAL A 149 7.51 -13.72 10.97
N ALA A 150 8.06 -13.34 12.13
CA ALA A 150 8.74 -14.33 12.97
C ALA A 150 7.72 -15.26 13.62
N TYR A 151 6.50 -14.72 13.72
CA TYR A 151 5.35 -15.30 14.36
C TYR A 151 4.14 -15.05 13.44
N PRO A 152 3.91 -15.86 12.40
CA PRO A 152 2.72 -15.75 11.55
C PRO A 152 1.41 -15.80 12.34
N GLU A 153 1.40 -16.39 13.54
CA GLU A 153 0.31 -16.35 14.50
C GLU A 153 -0.13 -14.92 14.85
N ASP A 154 0.79 -13.94 14.88
CA ASP A 154 0.48 -12.56 15.23
C ASP A 154 -0.42 -11.87 14.20
N VAL A 155 -0.40 -12.34 12.94
CA VAL A 155 -1.23 -11.77 11.87
C VAL A 155 -2.53 -12.51 11.65
N VAL A 156 -2.67 -13.74 12.16
CA VAL A 156 -3.80 -14.64 11.81
C VAL A 156 -5.15 -14.11 12.27
N GLU A 157 -5.25 -13.62 13.50
CA GLU A 157 -6.52 -13.10 14.00
C GLU A 157 -6.98 -11.88 13.18
N GLY A 158 -6.06 -10.94 12.92
CA GLY A 158 -6.33 -9.77 12.09
C GLY A 158 -6.70 -10.14 10.66
N LEU A 159 -6.00 -11.10 10.06
CA LEU A 159 -6.30 -11.60 8.72
C LEU A 159 -7.70 -12.21 8.63
N SER A 160 -8.07 -13.05 9.60
CA SER A 160 -9.41 -13.66 9.65
C SER A 160 -10.50 -12.60 9.81
N LYS A 161 -10.30 -11.60 10.69
CA LYS A 161 -11.23 -10.46 10.84
C LYS A 161 -11.40 -9.69 9.53
N LYS A 162 -10.32 -9.42 8.80
CA LYS A 162 -10.38 -8.72 7.52
C LYS A 162 -10.99 -9.55 6.39
N LEU A 163 -10.76 -10.85 6.36
CA LEU A 163 -11.41 -11.72 5.37
C LEU A 163 -12.92 -11.80 5.62
N ALA A 164 -13.34 -11.87 6.89
CA ALA A 164 -14.74 -11.83 7.26
C ALA A 164 -15.43 -10.49 6.93
N SER A 165 -14.70 -9.37 6.91
CA SER A 165 -15.25 -8.05 6.52
C SER A 165 -15.34 -7.82 5.00
N ARG A 166 -14.83 -8.77 4.19
CA ARG A 166 -14.90 -8.74 2.72
C ARG A 166 -15.92 -9.77 2.23
N ASP A 167 -16.91 -9.31 1.48
CA ASP A 167 -18.01 -10.13 0.98
C ASP A 167 -17.50 -11.40 0.27
N GLY A 168 -17.91 -12.56 0.80
CA GLY A 168 -17.59 -13.87 0.23
C GLY A 168 -16.14 -14.34 0.39
N ARG A 169 -15.31 -13.67 1.20
CA ARG A 169 -13.89 -14.01 1.40
C ARG A 169 -13.56 -14.68 2.73
N GLU A 170 -14.51 -14.78 3.67
CA GLU A 170 -14.32 -15.36 5.00
C GLU A 170 -13.63 -16.74 4.96
N ASN A 171 -14.10 -17.60 4.06
CA ASN A 171 -13.62 -18.98 3.88
C ASN A 171 -12.56 -19.13 2.76
N ASP A 172 -11.94 -18.03 2.29
CA ASP A 172 -10.86 -18.11 1.31
C ASP A 172 -9.71 -18.97 1.87
N VAL A 173 -9.24 -19.91 1.04
CA VAL A 173 -7.94 -20.59 1.17
C VAL A 173 -6.94 -19.82 0.32
N LEU A 174 -5.89 -19.29 0.93
CA LEU A 174 -5.04 -18.25 0.33
C LEU A 174 -4.19 -18.76 -0.83
N VAL A 175 -3.62 -19.96 -0.73
CA VAL A 175 -2.77 -20.51 -1.80
C VAL A 175 -3.53 -20.69 -3.13
N PRO A 176 -4.71 -21.36 -3.18
CA PRO A 176 -5.51 -21.45 -4.40
C PRO A 176 -5.93 -20.09 -4.96
N ARG A 177 -6.08 -19.06 -4.12
CA ARG A 177 -6.41 -17.70 -4.57
C ARG A 177 -5.25 -17.06 -5.32
N LEU A 178 -4.03 -17.18 -4.80
CA LEU A 178 -2.82 -16.71 -5.49
C LEU A 178 -2.60 -17.46 -6.81
N GLU A 179 -2.82 -18.77 -6.83
CA GLU A 179 -2.65 -19.61 -8.04
C GLU A 179 -3.54 -19.18 -9.21
N LYS A 180 -4.75 -18.69 -8.92
CA LYS A 180 -5.66 -18.16 -9.94
C LYS A 180 -5.14 -16.92 -10.66
N VAL A 181 -4.29 -16.12 -10.01
CA VAL A 181 -3.72 -14.88 -10.58
C VAL A 181 -2.26 -15.01 -10.99
N GLU A 182 -1.58 -16.10 -10.60
CA GLU A 182 -0.14 -16.30 -10.76
C GLU A 182 0.34 -16.07 -12.21
N ALA A 183 -0.36 -16.63 -13.19
CA ALA A 183 0.01 -16.47 -14.61
C ALA A 183 -0.03 -15.01 -15.08
N ALA A 184 -0.99 -14.23 -14.58
CA ALA A 184 -1.11 -12.81 -14.90
C ALA A 184 0.02 -12.01 -14.21
N LEU A 185 0.29 -12.30 -12.93
CA LEU A 185 1.40 -11.68 -12.20
C LEU A 185 2.75 -11.96 -12.87
N ARG A 186 2.99 -13.21 -13.28
CA ARG A 186 4.22 -13.61 -13.99
C ARG A 186 4.40 -12.84 -15.28
N LYS A 187 3.36 -12.75 -16.11
CA LYS A 187 3.40 -11.98 -17.37
C LYS A 187 3.70 -10.50 -17.11
N ALA A 188 3.26 -9.97 -15.96
CA ALA A 188 3.41 -8.57 -15.62
C ALA A 188 4.68 -8.22 -14.83
N TRP A 189 5.40 -9.22 -14.30
CA TRP A 189 6.48 -9.05 -13.32
C TRP A 189 7.54 -8.03 -13.73
N GLU A 190 8.26 -8.31 -14.82
CA GLU A 190 9.40 -7.48 -15.23
C GLU A 190 8.97 -6.08 -15.68
N HIS A 191 7.97 -5.98 -16.56
CA HIS A 191 7.59 -4.69 -17.14
C HIS A 191 6.95 -3.74 -16.12
N ARG A 192 6.33 -4.25 -15.05
CA ARG A 192 5.73 -3.42 -13.99
C ARG A 192 6.73 -3.03 -12.91
N LEU A 193 7.76 -3.84 -12.64
CA LEU A 193 8.63 -3.66 -11.47
C LEU A 193 10.06 -3.22 -11.79
N SER A 194 10.58 -3.46 -12.99
CA SER A 194 11.97 -3.13 -13.35
C SER A 194 12.34 -1.65 -13.22
N ALA A 195 11.36 -0.74 -13.35
CA ALA A 195 11.57 0.69 -13.14
C ALA A 195 11.48 1.11 -11.65
N GLN A 196 10.94 0.24 -10.79
CA GLN A 196 10.67 0.55 -9.39
C GLN A 196 11.62 -0.17 -8.43
N VAL A 197 12.19 -1.30 -8.85
CA VAL A 197 13.04 -2.18 -8.05
C VAL A 197 14.42 -2.24 -8.69
N GLU A 198 15.45 -1.82 -7.96
CA GLU A 198 16.83 -1.77 -8.48
C GLU A 198 17.36 -3.15 -8.86
N ILE A 199 17.17 -4.14 -7.97
CA ILE A 199 17.56 -5.54 -8.20
C ILE A 199 16.30 -6.39 -8.08
N LEU A 200 15.62 -6.62 -9.22
CA LEU A 200 14.38 -7.38 -9.25
C LEU A 200 14.67 -8.90 -9.10
N PRO A 201 14.21 -9.56 -8.02
CA PRO A 201 14.33 -11.02 -7.90
C PRO A 201 13.51 -11.75 -8.97
N GLY A 202 13.91 -13.00 -9.24
CA GLY A 202 13.14 -13.90 -10.10
C GLY A 202 11.76 -14.19 -9.54
N PHE A 203 10.74 -14.15 -10.39
CA PHE A 203 9.34 -14.40 -10.02
C PHE A 203 9.15 -15.71 -9.25
N ASP A 204 9.80 -16.79 -9.70
CA ASP A 204 9.66 -18.13 -9.12
C ASP A 204 10.12 -18.22 -7.66
N VAL A 205 11.14 -17.45 -7.30
CA VAL A 205 11.61 -17.34 -5.91
C VAL A 205 10.54 -16.67 -5.07
N CYS A 206 10.05 -15.51 -5.53
CA CYS A 206 9.08 -14.70 -4.81
C CYS A 206 7.77 -15.45 -4.57
N VAL A 207 7.20 -16.05 -5.63
CA VAL A 207 5.92 -16.77 -5.52
C VAL A 207 6.03 -18.00 -4.63
N ARG A 208 7.15 -18.73 -4.69
CA ARG A 208 7.38 -19.91 -3.84
C ARG A 208 7.38 -19.52 -2.37
N ASP A 209 8.11 -18.47 -2.00
CA ASP A 209 8.28 -18.11 -0.58
C ASP A 209 7.02 -17.45 -0.03
N VAL A 210 6.30 -16.67 -0.85
CA VAL A 210 4.96 -16.19 -0.49
C VAL A 210 3.96 -17.34 -0.33
N LYS A 211 3.95 -18.35 -1.22
CA LYS A 211 3.08 -19.53 -1.05
C LYS A 211 3.34 -20.28 0.25
N LYS A 212 4.60 -20.36 0.72
CA LYS A 212 4.91 -20.96 2.03
C LYS A 212 4.29 -20.18 3.18
N LEU A 213 4.38 -18.84 3.17
CA LEU A 213 3.69 -17.98 4.14
C LEU A 213 2.18 -18.24 4.10
N LEU A 214 1.57 -18.15 2.91
CA LEU A 214 0.12 -18.33 2.75
C LEU A 214 -0.34 -19.71 3.27
N SER A 215 0.41 -20.78 2.97
CA SER A 215 0.12 -22.12 3.49
C SER A 215 0.18 -22.19 5.02
N ASN A 216 1.15 -21.52 5.65
CA ASN A 216 1.23 -21.46 7.11
C ASN A 216 0.04 -20.69 7.70
N LEU A 217 -0.33 -19.56 7.09
CA LEU A 217 -1.50 -18.79 7.50
C LEU A 217 -2.80 -19.59 7.35
N ASP A 218 -2.98 -20.31 6.24
CA ASP A 218 -4.13 -21.20 6.03
C ASP A 218 -4.23 -22.27 7.12
N LYS A 219 -3.11 -22.92 7.48
CA LYS A 219 -3.07 -23.91 8.58
C LYS A 219 -3.46 -23.30 9.92
N LEU A 220 -2.90 -22.14 10.26
CA LEU A 220 -3.17 -21.45 11.52
C LEU A 220 -4.62 -20.94 11.60
N ARG A 221 -5.23 -20.57 10.46
CA ARG A 221 -6.64 -20.19 10.36
C ARG A 221 -7.60 -21.39 10.44
N GLY A 222 -7.09 -22.62 10.35
CA GLY A 222 -7.91 -23.84 10.25
C GLY A 222 -8.44 -24.11 8.84
N ASN A 223 -7.97 -23.37 7.84
CA ASN A 223 -8.36 -23.49 6.43
C ASN A 223 -7.35 -24.34 5.65
N ALA A 224 -6.97 -25.50 6.18
CA ALA A 224 -5.97 -26.35 5.55
C ALA A 224 -6.35 -26.65 4.08
N PRO A 225 -5.43 -26.45 3.11
CA PRO A 225 -5.67 -26.80 1.71
C PRO A 225 -5.78 -28.31 1.49
#